data_AF-A0A7Y9TR30-F1
#
_entry.id   AF-A0A7Y9TR30-F1
#
_cell.length_a   1.000
_cell.length_b   1.000
_cell.length_c   1.000
_cell.angle_alpha   90.00
_cell.angle_beta   90.00
_cell.angle_gamma   90.00
#
_symmetry.space_group_name_H-M   'P 1'
#
loop_
_entity.id
_entity.type
_entity.pdbx_description
1 polymer ?
#
loop_
_entity_poly.entity_id
_entity_poly.type
_entity_poly.pdbx_seq_one_letter_code
_entity_poly.pdbx_strand_id
1 'polypeptide(L)'
;MRRTNNPSTRKHVRAAGESSIAGRTHHSSPRRWMLPTLLAATVAILCVIAWPFTLAHLQAVAVLKQVSEEPVPWIVGEAVAEPITIEDVQFESSAGAVHARVYLPVNKPNAPAMIVLHGVHHLGIDEPRLESFASALASCGLRVLTPELPDIKDYRVDASSIRIIGESTKWFSQKTNGPVGVMGLSFSGGLALLSAANPVYQPDFKFVLAIGSQDSMKHVAQYYLTGQEQRPDGSVEKLTPHEYGALVLEYEYLEDFVPPGDIDAVRNVLRQHLYEDKPAEAAALAQLTPQQTSEAKQLMDSNAPATRAMLAKADALHSTDMKDLSPAGRLSTMTTPVYLLHGQADNIIPAAETLWMANELPSSTRKAVLVSPVLSHLDIASARPGIWDEWQLVHFLALVIHAAETK
;
A
#
# COMPACT_ATOMS: atom_id res chain seq x y z
N MET A 1 -6.76 -80.12 -93.01
CA MET A 1 -7.86 -81.13 -92.90
C MET A 1 -9.15 -80.41 -92.46
N ARG A 2 -10.31 -81.04 -92.67
CA ARG A 2 -11.72 -80.57 -92.45
C ARG A 2 -11.92 -79.69 -91.18
N ARG A 3 -12.67 -78.55 -91.27
CA ARG A 3 -14.11 -78.34 -90.90
C ARG A 3 -14.46 -78.88 -89.49
N THR A 4 -15.13 -78.19 -88.53
CA THR A 4 -16.12 -77.07 -88.50
C THR A 4 -15.91 -76.19 -87.22
N ASN A 5 -16.67 -75.15 -86.80
CA ASN A 5 -17.93 -74.52 -87.27
C ASN A 5 -18.06 -73.01 -86.89
N ASN A 6 -19.26 -72.43 -87.05
CA ASN A 6 -19.75 -71.08 -86.67
C ASN A 6 -20.62 -71.14 -85.35
N PRO A 7 -21.27 -70.08 -84.78
CA PRO A 7 -21.54 -68.73 -85.31
C PRO A 7 -21.42 -67.51 -84.36
N SER A 8 -21.71 -66.35 -84.97
CA SER A 8 -21.70 -64.95 -84.50
C SER A 8 -22.70 -64.52 -83.41
N THR A 9 -22.38 -63.41 -82.73
CA THR A 9 -23.36 -62.38 -82.30
C THR A 9 -22.76 -60.95 -82.36
N ARG A 10 -23.58 -59.91 -82.13
CA ARG A 10 -23.49 -58.60 -82.80
C ARG A 10 -23.42 -57.40 -81.81
N LYS A 11 -22.82 -56.29 -82.29
CA LYS A 11 -22.99 -54.86 -81.89
C LYS A 11 -22.40 -54.37 -80.55
N HIS A 12 -21.55 -53.33 -80.65
CA HIS A 12 -21.68 -51.94 -80.13
C HIS A 12 -20.32 -51.25 -80.41
N VAL A 13 -20.13 -50.28 -81.32
CA VAL A 13 -20.67 -48.89 -81.47
C VAL A 13 -20.11 -47.89 -80.44
N ARG A 14 -19.31 -46.92 -80.94
CA ARG A 14 -18.81 -45.67 -80.30
C ARG A 14 -17.80 -45.84 -79.15
N ALA A 15 -16.88 -44.90 -78.89
CA ALA A 15 -16.32 -43.77 -79.68
C ALA A 15 -14.97 -43.35 -79.05
N ALA A 16 -14.21 -42.48 -79.74
CA ALA A 16 -12.91 -41.98 -79.26
C ALA A 16 -13.01 -41.15 -77.97
N GLY A 17 -11.93 -41.13 -77.18
CA GLY A 17 -11.82 -40.39 -75.94
C GLY A 17 -10.50 -40.62 -75.22
N GLU A 18 -9.38 -40.16 -75.79
CA GLU A 18 -8.12 -40.08 -75.04
C GLU A 18 -8.31 -39.15 -73.83
N SER A 19 -8.02 -39.65 -72.64
CA SER A 19 -7.95 -38.82 -71.44
C SER A 19 -6.80 -39.32 -70.56
N SER A 20 -5.75 -38.50 -70.47
CA SER A 20 -4.62 -38.78 -69.59
C SER A 20 -5.03 -38.54 -68.14
N ILE A 21 -5.05 -39.61 -67.34
CA ILE A 21 -5.23 -39.50 -65.88
C ILE A 21 -3.90 -39.03 -65.28
N ALA A 22 -3.65 -37.73 -65.36
CA ALA A 22 -2.55 -37.09 -64.65
C ALA A 22 -2.90 -37.05 -63.15
N GLY A 23 -2.25 -37.92 -62.37
CA GLY A 23 -2.40 -37.96 -60.91
C GLY A 23 -1.94 -36.64 -60.28
N ARG A 24 -2.89 -35.78 -59.89
CA ARG A 24 -2.61 -34.59 -59.09
C ARG A 24 -2.28 -34.99 -57.65
N THR A 25 -1.01 -35.25 -57.37
CA THR A 25 -0.50 -35.24 -56.00
C THR A 25 -0.62 -33.84 -55.42
N HIS A 26 -1.66 -33.59 -54.60
CA HIS A 26 -1.79 -32.37 -53.83
C HIS A 26 -0.67 -32.31 -52.78
N HIS A 27 0.48 -31.73 -53.15
CA HIS A 27 1.41 -31.20 -52.16
C HIS A 27 0.73 -30.03 -51.45
N SER A 28 0.14 -30.31 -50.29
CA SER A 28 -0.24 -29.30 -49.31
C SER A 28 1.03 -28.56 -48.88
N SER A 29 1.20 -27.33 -49.37
CA SER A 29 2.38 -26.53 -49.05
C SER A 29 2.41 -26.26 -47.53
N PRO A 30 3.49 -26.60 -46.81
CA PRO A 30 3.54 -26.45 -45.35
C PRO A 30 3.32 -25.00 -44.89
N ARG A 31 3.62 -24.04 -45.78
CA ARG A 31 3.30 -22.60 -45.64
C ARG A 31 1.87 -22.28 -45.24
N ARG A 32 0.86 -23.12 -45.55
CA ARG A 32 -0.54 -22.85 -45.17
C ARG A 32 -0.81 -22.86 -43.67
N TRP A 33 -0.06 -23.65 -42.90
CA TRP A 33 -0.19 -23.71 -41.44
C TRP A 33 0.88 -22.88 -40.71
N MET A 34 2.00 -22.57 -41.37
CA MET A 34 3.06 -21.75 -40.76
C MET A 34 2.56 -20.39 -40.26
N LEU A 35 1.72 -19.68 -41.01
CA LEU A 35 1.23 -18.35 -40.60
C LEU A 35 0.33 -18.39 -39.34
N PRO A 36 -0.73 -19.21 -39.27
CA PRO A 36 -1.54 -19.31 -38.04
C PRO A 36 -0.76 -19.92 -36.87
N THR A 37 0.17 -20.86 -37.09
CA THR A 37 1.02 -21.39 -36.02
C THR A 37 2.00 -20.34 -35.48
N LEU A 38 2.61 -19.51 -36.34
CA LEU A 38 3.45 -18.39 -35.92
C LEU A 38 2.64 -17.33 -35.17
N LEU A 39 1.41 -17.03 -35.61
CA LEU A 39 0.51 -16.11 -34.91
C LEU A 39 0.12 -16.65 -33.53
N ALA A 40 -0.28 -17.92 -33.44
CA ALA A 40 -0.61 -18.57 -32.17
C ALA A 40 0.59 -18.64 -31.21
N ALA A 41 1.79 -18.94 -31.71
CA ALA A 41 3.02 -18.90 -30.93
C ALA A 41 3.35 -17.48 -30.45
N THR A 42 3.17 -16.46 -31.30
CA THR A 42 3.36 -15.05 -30.92
C THR A 42 2.37 -14.64 -29.83
N VAL A 43 1.09 -14.98 -29.96
CA VAL A 43 0.07 -14.71 -28.94
C VAL A 43 0.40 -15.44 -27.63
N ALA A 44 0.79 -16.71 -27.68
CA ALA A 44 1.20 -17.45 -26.48
C ALA A 44 2.41 -16.82 -25.78
N ILE A 45 3.43 -16.38 -26.54
CA ILE A 45 4.59 -15.66 -26.01
C ILE A 45 4.16 -14.33 -25.36
N LEU A 46 3.29 -13.56 -26.01
CA LEU A 46 2.75 -12.31 -25.45
C LEU A 46 1.95 -12.56 -24.16
N CYS A 47 1.13 -13.61 -24.10
CA CYS A 47 0.41 -14.01 -22.89
C CYS A 47 1.38 -14.39 -21.75
N VAL A 48 2.44 -15.16 -22.04
CA VAL A 48 3.46 -15.52 -21.03
C VAL A 48 4.23 -14.29 -20.52
N ILE A 49 4.56 -13.33 -21.40
CA ILE A 49 5.24 -12.08 -21.02
C ILE A 49 4.30 -11.18 -20.19
N ALA A 50 3.02 -11.10 -20.56
CA ALA A 50 2.02 -10.30 -19.85
C ALA A 50 1.53 -10.96 -18.54
N TRP A 51 1.76 -12.25 -18.35
CA TRP A 51 1.19 -13.01 -17.22
C TRP A 51 1.58 -12.48 -15.84
N PRO A 52 2.85 -12.20 -15.49
CA PRO A 52 3.21 -11.68 -14.16
C PRO A 52 2.55 -10.33 -13.86
N PHE A 53 2.44 -9.46 -14.86
CA PHE A 53 1.79 -8.16 -14.71
C PHE A 53 0.25 -8.30 -14.61
N THR A 54 -0.34 -9.26 -15.32
CA THR A 54 -1.77 -9.59 -15.22
C THR A 54 -2.08 -10.17 -13.84
N LEU A 55 -1.22 -11.06 -13.34
CA LEU A 55 -1.31 -11.63 -12.00
C LEU A 55 -1.28 -10.53 -10.92
N ALA A 56 -0.36 -9.56 -11.04
CA ALA A 56 -0.30 -8.40 -10.16
C ALA A 56 -1.59 -7.57 -10.12
N HIS A 57 -2.33 -7.47 -11.23
CA HIS A 57 -3.64 -6.80 -11.24
C HIS A 57 -4.73 -7.66 -10.57
N LEU A 58 -4.70 -8.99 -10.73
CA LEU A 58 -5.60 -9.90 -10.04
C LEU A 58 -5.34 -9.90 -8.51
N GLN A 59 -4.07 -9.92 -8.10
CA GLN A 59 -3.65 -9.80 -6.71
C GLN A 59 -4.09 -8.44 -6.13
N ALA A 60 -3.89 -7.34 -6.84
CA ALA A 60 -4.35 -6.01 -6.41
C ALA A 60 -5.87 -5.93 -6.22
N VAL A 61 -6.66 -6.54 -7.12
CA VAL A 61 -8.12 -6.64 -6.96
C VAL A 61 -8.49 -7.48 -5.74
N ALA A 62 -7.82 -8.61 -5.51
CA ALA A 62 -8.06 -9.46 -4.35
C ALA A 62 -7.77 -8.74 -3.03
N VAL A 63 -6.61 -8.07 -2.92
CA VAL A 63 -6.21 -7.29 -1.74
C VAL A 63 -7.22 -6.19 -1.46
N LEU A 64 -7.55 -5.36 -2.46
CA LEU A 64 -8.50 -4.26 -2.25
C LEU A 64 -9.87 -4.77 -1.82
N LYS A 65 -10.41 -5.82 -2.45
CA LYS A 65 -11.72 -6.37 -2.07
C LYS A 65 -11.72 -6.95 -0.66
N GLN A 66 -10.69 -7.73 -0.27
CA GLN A 66 -10.58 -8.28 1.07
C GLN A 66 -10.50 -7.19 2.16
N VAL A 67 -9.83 -6.07 1.86
CA VAL A 67 -9.69 -4.92 2.76
C VAL A 67 -10.97 -4.08 2.85
N SER A 68 -11.77 -4.04 1.77
CA SER A 68 -13.13 -3.48 1.77
C SER A 68 -14.19 -4.38 2.42
N GLU A 69 -13.80 -5.51 3.02
CA GLU A 69 -14.69 -6.60 3.48
C GLU A 69 -15.63 -7.15 2.37
N GLU A 70 -15.27 -6.93 1.10
CA GLU A 70 -16.02 -7.38 -0.05
C GLU A 70 -15.57 -8.79 -0.51
N PRO A 71 -16.49 -9.61 -1.05
CA PRO A 71 -16.15 -10.94 -1.54
C PRO A 71 -15.22 -10.86 -2.76
N VAL A 72 -14.03 -11.45 -2.64
CA VAL A 72 -13.11 -11.65 -3.78
C VAL A 72 -13.79 -12.55 -4.83
N PRO A 73 -13.85 -12.16 -6.12
CA PRO A 73 -14.46 -13.00 -7.15
C PRO A 73 -13.74 -14.35 -7.28
N TRP A 74 -14.48 -15.45 -7.36
CA TRP A 74 -13.91 -16.81 -7.28
C TRP A 74 -12.77 -17.08 -8.28
N ILE A 75 -12.88 -16.57 -9.51
CA ILE A 75 -11.84 -16.69 -10.56
C ILE A 75 -10.53 -15.99 -10.14
N VAL A 76 -10.65 -14.85 -9.45
CA VAL A 76 -9.50 -14.11 -8.93
C VAL A 76 -8.88 -14.90 -7.77
N GLY A 77 -9.71 -15.35 -6.82
CA GLY A 77 -9.27 -16.15 -5.68
C GLY A 77 -8.53 -17.43 -6.08
N GLU A 78 -9.09 -18.23 -7.00
CA GLU A 78 -8.46 -19.45 -7.51
C GLU A 78 -7.12 -19.19 -8.22
N ALA A 79 -6.95 -18.02 -8.83
CA ALA A 79 -5.72 -17.65 -9.55
C ALA A 79 -4.60 -17.10 -8.64
N VAL A 80 -4.92 -16.54 -7.46
CA VAL A 80 -3.94 -15.79 -6.65
C VAL A 80 -3.80 -16.23 -5.20
N ALA A 81 -4.82 -16.88 -4.62
CA ALA A 81 -4.87 -17.13 -3.18
C ALA A 81 -4.09 -18.39 -2.76
N GLU A 82 -3.11 -18.18 -1.89
CA GLU A 82 -2.36 -19.20 -1.17
C GLU A 82 -2.89 -19.33 0.27
N PRO A 83 -2.93 -20.54 0.84
CA PRO A 83 -3.07 -20.70 2.29
C PRO A 83 -1.85 -20.06 3.01
N ILE A 84 -2.12 -19.35 4.10
CA ILE A 84 -1.10 -18.69 4.92
C ILE A 84 -0.98 -19.31 6.31
N THR A 85 0.22 -19.22 6.90
CA THR A 85 0.42 -19.31 8.36
C THR A 85 0.70 -17.92 8.92
N ILE A 86 0.32 -17.72 10.18
CA ILE A 86 0.54 -16.48 10.93
C ILE A 86 1.33 -16.84 12.18
N GLU A 87 2.42 -16.13 12.43
CA GLU A 87 3.36 -16.38 13.53
C GLU A 87 3.69 -15.06 14.24
N ASP A 88 3.39 -14.95 15.54
CA ASP A 88 3.91 -13.88 16.38
C ASP A 88 5.40 -14.14 16.65
N VAL A 89 6.22 -13.10 16.50
CA VAL A 89 7.67 -13.15 16.69
C VAL A 89 8.15 -11.97 17.55
N GLN A 90 9.31 -12.15 18.17
CA GLN A 90 10.05 -11.05 18.77
C GLN A 90 11.49 -11.05 18.26
N PHE A 91 12.06 -9.86 18.09
CA PHE A 91 13.48 -9.67 17.79
C PHE A 91 14.03 -8.45 18.54
N GLU A 92 15.32 -8.51 18.86
CA GLU A 92 16.00 -7.41 19.56
C GLU A 92 16.24 -6.22 18.62
N SER A 93 15.89 -5.04 19.09
CA SER A 93 16.23 -3.74 18.51
C SER A 93 17.10 -2.94 19.49
N SER A 94 17.68 -1.83 19.02
CA SER A 94 18.41 -0.89 19.89
C SER A 94 17.51 -0.18 20.93
N ALA A 95 16.18 -0.26 20.78
CA ALA A 95 15.19 0.23 21.73
C ALA A 95 14.62 -0.86 22.66
N GLY A 96 15.03 -2.13 22.49
CA GLY A 96 14.49 -3.30 23.21
C GLY A 96 13.82 -4.30 22.26
N ALA A 97 13.15 -5.32 22.82
CA ALA A 97 12.47 -6.33 22.02
C ALA A 97 11.26 -5.74 21.26
N VAL A 98 11.26 -5.89 19.94
CA VAL A 98 10.15 -5.52 19.05
C VAL A 98 9.23 -6.72 18.89
N HIS A 99 7.97 -6.56 19.27
CA HIS A 99 6.89 -7.49 18.93
C HIS A 99 6.51 -7.32 17.47
N ALA A 100 6.28 -8.41 16.74
CA ALA A 100 5.88 -8.37 15.34
C ALA A 100 5.09 -9.62 14.97
N ARG A 101 4.32 -9.54 13.88
CA ARG A 101 3.59 -10.67 13.31
C ARG A 101 4.06 -10.95 11.88
N VAL A 102 4.27 -12.22 11.56
CA VAL A 102 4.73 -12.69 10.25
C VAL A 102 3.63 -13.51 9.58
N TYR A 103 3.32 -13.17 8.34
CA TYR A 103 2.33 -13.86 7.52
C TYR A 103 3.07 -14.54 6.35
N LEU A 104 2.95 -15.86 6.25
CA LEU A 104 3.76 -16.69 5.37
C LEU A 104 2.89 -17.56 4.43
N PRO A 105 3.03 -17.45 3.09
CA PRO A 105 2.34 -18.33 2.16
C PRO A 105 2.93 -19.74 2.20
N VAL A 106 2.13 -20.71 2.62
CA VAL A 106 2.56 -22.09 2.92
C VAL A 106 3.27 -22.76 1.74
N ASN A 107 2.75 -22.57 0.52
CA ASN A 107 3.30 -23.19 -0.68
C ASN A 107 4.47 -22.40 -1.31
N LYS A 108 4.77 -21.19 -0.80
CA LYS A 108 5.79 -20.28 -1.34
C LYS A 108 6.78 -19.82 -0.25
N PRO A 109 7.52 -20.73 0.42
CA PRO A 109 8.41 -20.38 1.54
C PRO A 109 9.56 -19.41 1.17
N ASN A 110 9.91 -19.33 -0.12
CA ASN A 110 10.90 -18.39 -0.66
C ASN A 110 10.26 -17.20 -1.40
N ALA A 111 9.00 -16.87 -1.10
CA ALA A 111 8.29 -15.73 -1.66
C ALA A 111 9.07 -14.41 -1.47
N PRO A 112 8.84 -13.40 -2.32
CA PRO A 112 9.34 -12.06 -2.07
C PRO A 112 8.77 -11.50 -0.75
N ALA A 113 9.44 -10.52 -0.16
CA ALA A 113 9.14 -10.06 1.19
C ALA A 113 8.81 -8.57 1.26
N MET A 114 7.85 -8.23 2.11
CA MET A 114 7.41 -6.86 2.36
C MET A 114 7.10 -6.63 3.84
N ILE A 115 7.37 -5.41 4.32
CA ILE A 115 6.96 -4.93 5.63
C ILE A 115 5.74 -4.03 5.46
N VAL A 116 4.77 -4.14 6.37
CA VAL A 116 3.64 -3.19 6.47
C VAL A 116 3.67 -2.58 7.86
N LEU A 117 3.81 -1.25 7.93
CA LEU A 117 3.88 -0.48 9.17
C LEU A 117 2.53 0.19 9.43
N HIS A 118 1.99 -0.01 10.63
CA HIS A 118 0.73 0.59 11.05
C HIS A 118 0.81 2.12 11.16
N GLY A 119 -0.34 2.78 11.00
CA GLY A 119 -0.49 4.20 11.37
C GLY A 119 -0.66 4.38 12.88
N VAL A 120 -0.87 5.61 13.32
CA VAL A 120 -1.16 5.91 14.75
C VAL A 120 -2.49 5.25 15.14
N HIS A 121 -2.43 4.25 16.02
CA HIS A 121 -3.61 3.55 16.55
C HIS A 121 -3.25 2.65 17.74
N HIS A 122 -4.08 2.66 18.80
CA HIS A 122 -3.83 1.92 20.05
C HIS A 122 -3.68 0.39 19.91
N LEU A 123 -4.26 -0.21 18.86
CA LEU A 123 -4.10 -1.65 18.59
C LEU A 123 -2.76 -1.99 17.92
N GLY A 124 -2.06 -1.02 17.31
CA GLY A 124 -0.79 -1.26 16.63
C GLY A 124 -0.91 -2.30 15.53
N ILE A 125 -0.22 -3.44 15.70
CA ILE A 125 -0.28 -4.55 14.73
C ILE A 125 -1.53 -5.43 14.86
N ASP A 126 -2.27 -5.32 15.96
CA ASP A 126 -3.52 -6.04 16.22
C ASP A 126 -4.75 -5.28 15.68
N GLU A 127 -4.55 -4.27 14.81
CA GLU A 127 -5.63 -3.53 14.16
C GLU A 127 -6.26 -4.39 13.04
N PRO A 128 -7.58 -4.67 13.05
CA PRO A 128 -8.16 -5.69 12.17
C PRO A 128 -8.06 -5.41 10.66
N ARG A 129 -8.07 -4.14 10.23
CA ARG A 129 -7.89 -3.77 8.82
C ARG A 129 -6.44 -4.01 8.40
N LEU A 130 -5.46 -3.71 9.26
CA LEU A 130 -4.05 -4.04 9.06
C LEU A 130 -3.82 -5.56 8.97
N GLU A 131 -4.41 -6.34 9.89
CA GLU A 131 -4.30 -7.81 9.86
C GLU A 131 -4.90 -8.40 8.58
N SER A 132 -6.08 -7.92 8.17
CA SER A 132 -6.74 -8.33 6.93
C SER A 132 -5.89 -7.97 5.71
N PHE A 133 -5.32 -6.76 5.68
CA PHE A 133 -4.44 -6.28 4.61
C PHE A 133 -3.15 -7.11 4.50
N ALA A 134 -2.46 -7.35 5.63
CA ALA A 134 -1.25 -8.17 5.67
C ALA A 134 -1.54 -9.63 5.27
N SER A 135 -2.66 -10.18 5.73
CA SER A 135 -3.14 -11.52 5.34
C SER A 135 -3.48 -11.61 3.86
N ALA A 136 -4.08 -10.57 3.26
CA ALA A 136 -4.41 -10.53 1.84
C ALA A 136 -3.15 -10.50 0.96
N LEU A 137 -2.17 -9.68 1.32
CA LEU A 137 -0.86 -9.62 0.66
C LEU A 137 -0.11 -10.95 0.78
N ALA A 138 -0.15 -11.58 1.96
CA ALA A 138 0.48 -12.87 2.17
C ALA A 138 -0.21 -13.99 1.37
N SER A 139 -1.54 -13.96 1.32
CA SER A 139 -2.34 -14.86 0.48
C SER A 139 -2.04 -14.68 -1.00
N CYS A 140 -1.68 -13.46 -1.44
CA CYS A 140 -1.21 -13.22 -2.81
C CYS A 140 0.20 -13.79 -3.10
N GLY A 141 0.90 -14.36 -2.11
CA GLY A 141 2.21 -14.99 -2.27
C GLY A 141 3.41 -14.13 -1.90
N LEU A 142 3.24 -13.15 -1.00
CA LEU A 142 4.33 -12.40 -0.36
C LEU A 142 4.59 -12.89 1.07
N ARG A 143 5.82 -12.81 1.57
CA ARG A 143 6.08 -12.90 3.02
C ARG A 143 5.89 -11.52 3.63
N VAL A 144 4.96 -11.37 4.58
CA VAL A 144 4.64 -10.06 5.18
C VAL A 144 5.09 -10.03 6.64
N LEU A 145 5.72 -8.94 7.06
CA LEU A 145 6.04 -8.65 8.46
C LEU A 145 5.30 -7.36 8.86
N THR A 146 4.57 -7.39 9.97
CA THR A 146 4.06 -6.19 10.65
C THR A 146 4.79 -6.03 11.99
N PRO A 147 5.83 -5.18 12.07
CA PRO A 147 6.49 -4.86 13.33
C PRO A 147 5.69 -3.81 14.08
N GLU A 148 5.56 -3.98 15.39
CA GLU A 148 4.96 -2.98 16.26
C GLU A 148 5.92 -1.81 16.43
N LEU A 149 5.37 -0.61 16.29
CA LEU A 149 6.03 0.66 16.57
C LEU A 149 5.43 1.20 17.88
N PRO A 150 6.05 0.94 19.06
CA PRO A 150 5.40 1.17 20.35
C PRO A 150 4.98 2.63 20.57
N ASP A 151 5.81 3.57 20.13
CA ASP A 151 5.50 5.00 20.21
C ASP A 151 4.30 5.36 19.32
N ILE A 152 4.27 4.91 18.06
CA ILE A 152 3.13 5.13 17.14
C ILE A 152 1.83 4.48 17.66
N LYS A 153 1.94 3.35 18.40
CA LYS A 153 0.82 2.70 19.08
C LYS A 153 0.31 3.51 20.27
N ASP A 154 1.21 4.19 21.00
CA ASP A 154 0.88 5.10 22.12
C ASP A 154 0.64 6.56 21.67
N TYR A 155 0.34 6.80 20.38
CA TYR A 155 0.04 8.13 19.80
C TYR A 155 1.22 9.11 19.82
N ARG A 156 2.45 8.58 19.80
CA ARG A 156 3.72 9.32 19.84
C ARG A 156 4.49 9.17 18.53
N VAL A 157 4.87 10.27 17.90
CA VAL A 157 5.62 10.27 16.63
C VAL A 157 7.07 10.69 16.91
N ASP A 158 7.93 9.72 17.22
CA ASP A 158 9.33 9.95 17.63
C ASP A 158 10.38 9.34 16.66
N ALA A 159 11.62 9.86 16.72
CA ALA A 159 12.76 9.38 15.94
C ALA A 159 13.19 7.93 16.31
N SER A 160 12.78 7.42 17.46
CA SER A 160 12.82 6.00 17.83
C SER A 160 12.22 5.11 16.74
N SER A 161 11.08 5.51 16.18
CA SER A 161 10.32 4.73 15.21
C SER A 161 11.05 4.64 13.88
N ILE A 162 11.76 5.69 13.46
CA ILE A 162 12.66 5.67 12.27
C ILE A 162 13.71 4.55 12.42
N ARG A 163 14.26 4.39 13.63
CA ARG A 163 15.28 3.39 13.95
C ARG A 163 14.69 1.98 14.05
N ILE A 164 13.54 1.82 14.70
CA ILE A 164 12.82 0.54 14.79
C ILE A 164 12.42 0.04 13.39
N ILE A 165 11.93 0.93 12.51
CA ILE A 165 11.62 0.60 11.11
C ILE A 165 12.87 0.06 10.38
N GLY A 166 14.01 0.74 10.52
CA GLY A 166 15.25 0.35 9.86
C GLY A 166 15.80 -0.98 10.37
N GLU A 167 15.75 -1.20 11.68
CA GLU A 167 16.17 -2.45 12.32
C GLU A 167 15.24 -3.61 11.97
N SER A 168 13.94 -3.37 11.88
CA SER A 168 12.95 -4.34 11.38
C SER A 168 13.19 -4.71 9.92
N THR A 169 13.48 -3.71 9.08
CA THR A 169 13.81 -3.90 7.65
C THR A 169 15.07 -4.74 7.49
N LYS A 170 16.11 -4.43 8.25
CA LYS A 170 17.36 -5.19 8.28
C LYS A 170 17.20 -6.61 8.80
N TRP A 171 16.46 -6.81 9.88
CA TRP A 171 16.16 -8.14 10.42
C TRP A 171 15.41 -9.00 9.40
N PHE A 172 14.39 -8.43 8.75
CA PHE A 172 13.61 -9.17 7.77
C PHE A 172 14.41 -9.45 6.49
N SER A 173 15.15 -8.47 5.97
CA SER A 173 16.10 -8.61 4.84
C SER A 173 17.06 -9.79 5.04
N GLN A 174 17.63 -9.93 6.23
CA GLN A 174 18.48 -11.06 6.61
C GLN A 174 17.70 -12.38 6.67
N LYS A 175 16.51 -12.38 7.27
CA LYS A 175 15.62 -13.55 7.33
C LYS A 175 15.16 -14.02 5.94
N THR A 176 15.04 -13.09 4.99
CA THR A 176 14.47 -13.32 3.65
C THR A 176 15.52 -13.50 2.55
N ASN A 177 16.81 -13.25 2.87
CA ASN A 177 17.98 -13.28 1.98
C ASN A 177 17.92 -12.25 0.83
N GLY A 178 17.49 -11.03 1.13
CA GLY A 178 17.48 -9.93 0.17
C GLY A 178 16.63 -8.74 0.64
N PRO A 179 16.80 -7.55 0.02
CA PRO A 179 16.09 -6.34 0.42
C PRO A 179 14.58 -6.51 0.29
N VAL A 180 13.85 -5.88 1.20
CA VAL A 180 12.39 -6.02 1.34
C VAL A 180 11.67 -4.75 0.91
N GLY A 181 10.46 -4.88 0.37
CA GLY A 181 9.58 -3.71 0.22
C GLY A 181 9.15 -3.21 1.59
N VAL A 182 8.95 -1.91 1.77
CA VAL A 182 8.39 -1.36 3.02
C VAL A 182 7.22 -0.45 2.69
N MET A 183 6.06 -0.76 3.25
CA MET A 183 4.86 0.04 3.16
C MET A 183 4.58 0.71 4.50
N GLY A 184 4.44 2.03 4.52
CA GLY A 184 4.08 2.79 5.72
C GLY A 184 2.76 3.53 5.55
N LEU A 185 1.86 3.34 6.51
CA LEU A 185 0.57 4.01 6.60
C LEU A 185 0.68 5.28 7.47
N SER A 186 0.04 6.38 7.05
CA SER A 186 0.03 7.65 7.79
C SER A 186 1.47 8.10 8.14
N PHE A 187 1.72 8.61 9.35
CA PHE A 187 3.04 9.07 9.80
C PHE A 187 4.18 8.07 9.57
N SER A 188 3.91 6.76 9.66
CA SER A 188 4.90 5.69 9.44
C SER A 188 5.44 5.64 8.01
N GLY A 189 4.72 6.21 7.02
CA GLY A 189 5.22 6.39 5.66
C GLY A 189 6.43 7.33 5.59
N GLY A 190 6.33 8.51 6.20
CA GLY A 190 7.40 9.50 6.25
C GLY A 190 8.59 9.01 7.06
N LEU A 191 8.33 8.35 8.20
CA LEU A 191 9.39 7.73 9.01
C LEU A 191 10.10 6.59 8.26
N ALA A 192 9.40 5.83 7.41
CA ALA A 192 10.02 4.82 6.55
C ALA A 192 10.90 5.44 5.44
N LEU A 193 10.51 6.58 4.88
CA LEU A 193 11.37 7.33 3.93
C LEU A 193 12.66 7.81 4.62
N LEU A 194 12.56 8.36 5.83
CA LEU A 194 13.72 8.76 6.64
C LEU A 194 14.63 7.56 6.98
N SER A 195 14.04 6.42 7.28
CA SER A 195 14.78 5.18 7.55
C SER A 195 15.49 4.65 6.31
N ALA A 196 14.81 4.66 5.15
CA ALA A 196 15.37 4.28 3.85
C ALA A 196 16.45 5.25 3.32
N ALA A 197 16.44 6.51 3.77
CA ALA A 197 17.49 7.48 3.48
C ALA A 197 18.75 7.30 4.35
N ASN A 198 18.65 6.57 5.46
CA ASN A 198 19.79 6.31 6.35
C ASN A 198 20.72 5.23 5.74
N PRO A 199 22.02 5.53 5.47
CA PRO A 199 22.96 4.58 4.85
C PRO A 199 23.17 3.26 5.62
N VAL A 200 22.83 3.21 6.92
CA VAL A 200 22.92 1.99 7.75
C VAL A 200 21.88 0.94 7.37
N TYR A 201 20.70 1.37 6.88
CA TYR A 201 19.57 0.51 6.54
C TYR A 201 19.22 0.55 5.05
N GLN A 202 19.61 1.60 4.31
CA GLN A 202 19.33 1.78 2.88
C GLN A 202 19.53 0.51 2.02
N PRO A 203 20.57 -0.34 2.20
CA PRO A 203 20.76 -1.56 1.42
C PRO A 203 19.70 -2.65 1.66
N ASP A 204 18.98 -2.59 2.77
CA ASP A 204 17.92 -3.54 3.14
C ASP A 204 16.54 -3.14 2.57
N PHE A 205 16.38 -1.90 2.09
CA PHE A 205 15.15 -1.41 1.45
C PHE A 205 15.17 -1.67 -0.06
N LYS A 206 14.16 -2.40 -0.54
CA LYS A 206 13.94 -2.62 -1.98
C LYS A 206 13.17 -1.46 -2.62
N PHE A 207 12.17 -0.97 -1.90
CA PHE A 207 11.38 0.23 -2.21
C PHE A 207 10.64 0.69 -0.94
N VAL A 208 10.20 1.94 -0.93
CA VAL A 208 9.22 2.44 0.05
C VAL A 208 7.90 2.76 -0.65
N LEU A 209 6.78 2.37 -0.06
CA LEU A 209 5.45 2.88 -0.37
C LEU A 209 4.94 3.67 0.83
N ALA A 210 4.75 4.98 0.66
CA ALA A 210 4.09 5.81 1.66
C ALA A 210 2.62 6.01 1.27
N ILE A 211 1.69 5.74 2.20
CA ILE A 211 0.24 5.88 2.02
C ILE A 211 -0.31 6.91 3.01
N GLY A 212 -0.96 7.98 2.53
CA GLY A 212 -1.60 8.99 3.39
C GLY A 212 -0.61 9.73 4.28
N SER A 213 0.61 9.97 3.79
CA SER A 213 1.79 10.33 4.58
C SER A 213 2.24 11.79 4.38
N GLN A 214 2.90 12.32 5.40
CA GLN A 214 3.52 13.66 5.47
C GLN A 214 4.89 13.74 4.77
N ASP A 215 5.18 14.92 4.21
CA ASP A 215 6.53 15.39 3.85
C ASP A 215 7.12 16.23 5.00
N SER A 216 6.27 16.99 5.68
CA SER A 216 6.60 18.08 6.58
C SER A 216 5.61 18.11 7.74
N MET A 217 6.06 17.70 8.94
CA MET A 217 5.25 17.81 10.16
C MET A 217 4.76 19.25 10.39
N LYS A 218 5.55 20.24 9.95
CA LYS A 218 5.20 21.65 10.02
C LYS A 218 4.01 22.01 9.12
N HIS A 219 3.94 21.46 7.90
CA HIS A 219 2.77 21.68 7.03
C HIS A 219 1.52 21.06 7.65
N VAL A 220 1.62 19.81 8.14
CA VAL A 220 0.52 19.12 8.84
C VAL A 220 0.01 19.94 10.05
N ALA A 221 0.91 20.48 10.87
CA ALA A 221 0.53 21.37 11.99
C ALA A 221 -0.13 22.68 11.51
N GLN A 222 0.41 23.33 10.46
CA GLN A 222 -0.18 24.53 9.86
C GLN A 222 -1.56 24.25 9.24
N TYR A 223 -1.76 23.05 8.67
CA TYR A 223 -3.04 22.58 8.17
C TYR A 223 -4.07 22.45 9.31
N TYR A 224 -3.72 21.88 10.46
CA TYR A 224 -4.61 21.80 11.63
C TYR A 224 -5.06 23.18 12.13
N LEU A 225 -4.19 24.19 12.11
CA LEU A 225 -4.55 25.55 12.50
C LEU A 225 -5.49 26.26 11.51
N THR A 226 -5.38 25.97 10.21
CA THR A 226 -5.91 26.83 9.14
C THR A 226 -6.91 26.16 8.19
N GLY A 227 -6.98 24.83 8.17
CA GLY A 227 -7.71 24.03 7.19
C GLY A 227 -7.23 24.20 5.74
N GLN A 228 -5.98 24.65 5.57
CA GLN A 228 -5.39 25.02 4.29
C GLN A 228 -3.95 24.54 4.20
N GLU A 229 -3.55 24.01 3.04
CA GLU A 229 -2.16 23.66 2.76
C GLU A 229 -1.77 24.12 1.34
N GLN A 230 -0.56 24.62 1.16
CA GLN A 230 -0.04 25.03 -0.14
C GLN A 230 0.51 23.81 -0.89
N ARG A 231 0.14 23.68 -2.16
CA ARG A 231 0.69 22.66 -3.05
C ARG A 231 1.95 23.17 -3.77
N PRO A 232 2.83 22.27 -4.28
CA PRO A 232 4.04 22.66 -5.00
C PRO A 232 3.83 23.55 -6.24
N ASP A 233 2.64 23.48 -6.85
CA ASP A 233 2.25 24.31 -8.01
C ASP A 233 1.78 25.73 -7.61
N GLY A 234 1.77 26.03 -6.30
CA GLY A 234 1.30 27.30 -5.74
C GLY A 234 -0.20 27.38 -5.51
N SER A 235 -0.98 26.36 -5.89
CA SER A 235 -2.40 26.26 -5.52
C SER A 235 -2.56 25.94 -4.03
N VAL A 236 -3.76 26.16 -3.48
CA VAL A 236 -4.05 25.93 -2.05
C VAL A 236 -5.15 24.90 -1.93
N GLU A 237 -4.83 23.78 -1.27
CA GLU A 237 -5.79 22.78 -0.82
C GLU A 237 -6.57 23.31 0.38
N LYS A 238 -7.89 23.10 0.41
CA LYS A 238 -8.76 23.57 1.48
C LYS A 238 -9.70 22.46 1.93
N LEU A 239 -9.56 22.02 3.16
CA LEU A 239 -10.34 20.92 3.74
C LEU A 239 -10.36 21.10 5.27
N THR A 240 -11.52 20.99 5.90
CA THR A 240 -11.63 21.09 7.36
C THR A 240 -10.90 19.91 8.00
N PRO A 241 -9.87 20.14 8.84
CA PRO A 241 -9.14 19.05 9.48
C PRO A 241 -10.04 18.25 10.43
N HIS A 242 -9.78 16.95 10.54
CA HIS A 242 -10.39 16.12 11.56
C HIS A 242 -9.76 16.41 12.93
N GLU A 243 -10.58 16.53 13.98
CA GLU A 243 -10.12 16.89 15.33
C GLU A 243 -9.07 15.91 15.88
N TYR A 244 -9.24 14.62 15.58
CA TYR A 244 -8.28 13.53 15.82
C TYR A 244 -6.83 13.91 15.47
N GLY A 245 -6.58 14.48 14.28
CA GLY A 245 -5.21 14.73 13.80
C GLY A 245 -4.46 15.73 14.68
N ALA A 246 -5.13 16.80 15.08
CA ALA A 246 -4.59 17.77 16.03
C ALA A 246 -4.38 17.14 17.41
N LEU A 247 -5.35 16.36 17.89
CA LEU A 247 -5.30 15.72 19.21
C LEU A 247 -4.12 14.75 19.36
N VAL A 248 -3.67 14.09 18.28
CA VAL A 248 -2.43 13.27 18.31
C VAL A 248 -1.21 14.12 18.66
N LEU A 249 -1.06 15.31 18.07
CA LEU A 249 0.07 16.21 18.36
C LEU A 249 -0.04 16.86 19.75
N GLU A 250 -1.25 17.15 20.21
CA GLU A 250 -1.50 17.66 21.57
C GLU A 250 -1.24 16.62 22.66
N TYR A 251 -1.49 15.34 22.37
CA TYR A 251 -1.27 14.23 23.30
C TYR A 251 0.23 13.98 23.57
N GLU A 252 1.06 14.08 22.52
CA GLU A 252 2.52 13.98 22.60
C GLU A 252 3.09 15.04 23.56
N TYR A 253 2.71 16.30 23.38
CA TYR A 253 3.28 17.46 24.10
C TYR A 253 2.34 18.04 25.16
N LEU A 254 1.53 17.20 25.83
CA LEU A 254 0.45 17.64 26.72
C LEU A 254 0.89 18.63 27.83
N GLU A 255 2.13 18.54 28.29
CA GLU A 255 2.77 19.48 29.23
C GLU A 255 2.78 20.95 28.79
N ASP A 256 2.63 21.26 27.50
CA ASP A 256 2.53 22.64 26.99
C ASP A 256 1.12 23.24 27.12
N PHE A 257 0.12 22.38 27.31
CA PHE A 257 -1.30 22.72 27.28
C PHE A 257 -1.93 22.75 28.69
N VAL A 258 -1.46 21.91 29.62
CA VAL A 258 -2.02 21.78 30.98
C VAL A 258 -0.95 21.93 32.07
N PRO A 259 -1.31 22.35 33.30
CA PRO A 259 -0.34 22.44 34.39
C PRO A 259 0.29 21.09 34.75
N PRO A 260 1.54 21.04 35.26
CA PRO A 260 2.21 19.77 35.57
C PRO A 260 1.49 18.84 36.56
N GLY A 261 0.60 19.37 37.41
CA GLY A 261 -0.22 18.57 38.32
C GLY A 261 -1.46 17.92 37.68
N ASP A 262 -1.81 18.34 36.46
CA ASP A 262 -3.04 17.96 35.76
C ASP A 262 -2.76 16.97 34.60
N ILE A 263 -1.49 16.88 34.15
CA ILE A 263 -1.03 16.04 33.02
C ILE A 263 -1.58 14.60 33.10
N ASP A 264 -1.31 13.85 34.18
CA ASP A 264 -1.70 12.43 34.25
C ASP A 264 -3.23 12.23 34.20
N ALA A 265 -3.98 13.16 34.82
CA ALA A 265 -5.43 13.11 34.89
C ALA A 265 -6.06 13.40 33.52
N VAL A 266 -5.59 14.46 32.85
CA VAL A 266 -6.04 14.84 31.50
C VAL A 266 -5.58 13.79 30.48
N ARG A 267 -4.32 13.34 30.51
CA ARG A 267 -3.77 12.30 29.62
C ARG A 267 -4.61 11.03 29.65
N ASN A 268 -5.04 10.60 30.83
CA ASN A 268 -5.88 9.41 30.93
C ASN A 268 -7.22 9.58 30.19
N VAL A 269 -7.87 10.75 30.30
CA VAL A 269 -9.11 11.05 29.56
C VAL A 269 -8.86 11.12 28.05
N LEU A 270 -7.85 11.86 27.60
CA LEU A 270 -7.53 11.99 26.17
C LEU A 270 -7.17 10.63 25.55
N ARG A 271 -6.46 9.77 26.29
CA ARG A 271 -6.15 8.41 25.87
C ARG A 271 -7.42 7.57 25.63
N GLN A 272 -8.37 7.55 26.56
CA GLN A 272 -9.61 6.78 26.35
C GLN A 272 -10.44 7.35 25.18
N HIS A 273 -10.40 8.67 24.98
CA HIS A 273 -11.04 9.33 23.84
C HIS A 273 -10.40 8.90 22.51
N LEU A 274 -9.07 8.90 22.42
CA LEU A 274 -8.29 8.44 21.26
C LEU A 274 -8.43 6.93 20.98
N TYR A 275 -8.75 6.15 22.01
CA TYR A 275 -9.05 4.71 21.92
C TYR A 275 -10.53 4.44 21.57
N GLU A 276 -11.34 5.49 21.49
CA GLU A 276 -12.81 5.44 21.30
C GLU A 276 -13.60 4.70 22.40
N ASP A 277 -12.98 4.40 23.55
CA ASP A 277 -13.61 3.74 24.71
C ASP A 277 -14.47 4.75 25.49
N LYS A 278 -15.68 5.01 24.99
CA LYS A 278 -16.64 5.94 25.62
C LYS A 278 -16.99 5.58 27.08
N PRO A 279 -17.15 4.30 27.48
CA PRO A 279 -17.26 3.92 28.89
C PRO A 279 -16.07 4.35 29.76
N ALA A 280 -14.83 4.08 29.32
CA ALA A 280 -13.63 4.43 30.08
C ALA A 280 -13.38 5.94 30.08
N GLU A 281 -13.64 6.64 28.97
CA GLU A 281 -13.59 8.10 28.85
C GLU A 281 -14.54 8.76 29.86
N ALA A 282 -15.80 8.30 29.94
CA ALA A 282 -16.77 8.78 30.92
C ALA A 282 -16.36 8.48 32.37
N ALA A 283 -15.78 7.31 32.64
CA ALA A 283 -15.28 6.95 33.97
C ALA A 283 -14.08 7.80 34.39
N ALA A 284 -13.17 8.12 33.47
CA ALA A 284 -12.03 8.99 33.69
C ALA A 284 -12.45 10.45 33.89
N LEU A 285 -13.37 10.97 33.05
CA LEU A 285 -13.96 12.30 33.21
C LEU A 285 -14.63 12.49 34.58
N ALA A 286 -15.25 11.45 35.14
CA ALA A 286 -15.89 11.50 36.45
C ALA A 286 -14.90 11.63 37.64
N GLN A 287 -13.59 11.42 37.42
CA GLN A 287 -12.55 11.64 38.44
C GLN A 287 -11.92 13.04 38.37
N LEU A 288 -12.16 13.79 37.29
CA LEU A 288 -11.53 15.10 37.08
C LEU A 288 -12.13 16.19 37.97
N THR A 289 -11.29 17.16 38.34
CA THR A 289 -11.77 18.44 38.87
C THR A 289 -12.51 19.24 37.78
N PRO A 290 -13.31 20.28 38.13
CA PRO A 290 -13.94 21.14 37.14
C PRO A 290 -12.94 21.85 36.20
N GLN A 291 -11.72 22.14 36.68
CA GLN A 291 -10.66 22.74 35.87
C GLN A 291 -10.13 21.72 34.84
N GLN A 292 -9.66 20.57 35.30
CA GLN A 292 -9.18 19.47 34.44
C GLN A 292 -10.24 19.02 33.42
N THR A 293 -11.52 19.02 33.81
CA THR A 293 -12.64 18.73 32.90
C THR A 293 -12.75 19.78 31.78
N SER A 294 -12.46 21.05 32.07
CA SER A 294 -12.44 22.11 31.07
C SER A 294 -11.23 21.98 30.16
N GLU A 295 -10.06 21.66 30.70
CA GLU A 295 -8.80 21.45 29.96
C GLU A 295 -8.94 20.27 28.98
N ALA A 296 -9.38 19.10 29.45
CA ALA A 296 -9.59 17.93 28.60
C ALA A 296 -10.60 18.19 27.47
N LYS A 297 -11.73 18.85 27.77
CA LYS A 297 -12.74 19.19 26.75
C LYS A 297 -12.27 20.25 25.76
N GLN A 298 -11.38 21.14 26.17
CA GLN A 298 -10.81 22.15 25.28
C GLN A 298 -9.87 21.50 24.25
N LEU A 299 -9.08 20.50 24.64
CA LEU A 299 -8.20 19.75 23.74
C LEU A 299 -8.99 18.84 22.78
N MET A 300 -10.11 18.28 23.23
CA MET A 300 -11.05 17.59 22.32
C MET A 300 -11.71 18.52 21.28
N ASP A 301 -11.66 19.85 21.45
CA ASP A 301 -12.16 20.84 20.48
C ASP A 301 -11.00 21.68 19.91
N SER A 302 -10.27 21.09 18.97
CA SER A 302 -9.21 21.78 18.21
C SER A 302 -9.72 22.89 17.28
N ASN A 303 -11.04 23.07 17.16
CA ASN A 303 -11.64 24.21 16.48
C ASN A 303 -11.79 25.45 17.37
N ALA A 304 -11.70 25.30 18.70
CA ALA A 304 -11.76 26.43 19.62
C ALA A 304 -10.56 27.39 19.40
N PRO A 305 -10.79 28.72 19.31
CA PRO A 305 -9.72 29.69 19.09
C PRO A 305 -8.62 29.69 20.16
N ALA A 306 -8.95 29.27 21.40
CA ALA A 306 -7.98 29.12 22.48
C ALA A 306 -7.04 27.92 22.24
N THR A 307 -7.60 26.78 21.85
CA THR A 307 -6.84 25.56 21.49
C THR A 307 -5.90 25.82 20.32
N ARG A 308 -6.38 26.47 19.25
CA ARG A 308 -5.53 26.88 18.11
C ARG A 308 -4.40 27.83 18.49
N ALA A 309 -4.59 28.70 19.50
CA ALA A 309 -3.52 29.57 19.99
C ALA A 309 -2.47 28.81 20.82
N MET A 310 -2.87 27.72 21.50
CA MET A 310 -1.95 26.81 22.21
C MET A 310 -1.18 25.93 21.22
N LEU A 311 -1.86 25.32 20.25
CA LEU A 311 -1.26 24.58 19.13
C LEU A 311 -0.16 25.41 18.44
N ALA A 312 -0.48 26.62 17.99
CA ALA A 312 0.48 27.50 17.32
C ALA A 312 1.71 27.89 18.19
N LYS A 313 1.61 27.79 19.52
CA LYS A 313 2.73 27.97 20.45
C LYS A 313 3.55 26.68 20.58
N ALA A 314 2.90 25.52 20.70
CA ALA A 314 3.57 24.22 20.73
C ALA A 314 4.33 23.95 19.42
N ASP A 315 3.72 24.24 18.26
CA ASP A 315 4.34 24.16 16.93
C ASP A 315 5.64 24.97 16.82
N ALA A 316 5.67 26.15 17.45
CA ALA A 316 6.85 27.00 17.47
C ALA A 316 7.96 26.41 18.36
N LEU A 317 7.58 25.83 19.50
CA LEU A 317 8.48 25.22 20.48
C LEU A 317 9.16 23.96 19.92
N HIS A 318 8.37 23.01 19.40
CA HIS A 318 8.82 21.71 18.88
C HIS A 318 9.19 21.74 17.39
N SER A 319 9.48 22.92 16.85
CA SER A 319 9.82 23.13 15.44
C SER A 319 11.12 22.43 14.99
N THR A 320 11.98 22.05 15.94
CA THR A 320 13.17 21.23 15.66
C THR A 320 12.81 19.76 15.55
N ASP A 321 12.03 19.22 16.49
CA ASP A 321 11.64 17.81 16.52
C ASP A 321 10.74 17.49 15.31
N MET A 322 9.78 18.36 15.01
CA MET A 322 8.99 18.31 13.77
C MET A 322 9.87 18.24 12.51
N LYS A 323 10.95 19.02 12.46
CA LYS A 323 11.88 19.01 11.31
C LYS A 323 12.65 17.70 11.23
N ASP A 324 13.03 17.10 12.35
CA ASP A 324 13.75 15.83 12.36
C ASP A 324 12.87 14.63 12.02
N LEU A 325 11.56 14.75 12.20
CA LEU A 325 10.52 13.80 11.77
C LEU A 325 10.01 14.03 10.33
N SER A 326 10.47 15.09 9.65
CA SER A 326 10.04 15.46 8.30
C SER A 326 10.95 14.87 7.21
N PRO A 327 10.42 14.13 6.22
CA PRO A 327 11.09 13.83 4.96
C PRO A 327 11.64 15.04 4.19
N ALA A 328 10.98 16.20 4.29
CA ALA A 328 11.28 17.41 3.54
C ALA A 328 12.77 17.82 3.60
N GLY A 329 13.37 18.02 2.43
CA GLY A 329 14.78 18.37 2.25
C GLY A 329 15.75 17.19 2.34
N ARG A 330 15.26 15.95 2.47
CA ARG A 330 16.06 14.71 2.54
C ARG A 330 15.77 13.74 1.38
N LEU A 331 14.74 13.99 0.59
CA LEU A 331 14.27 13.09 -0.48
C LEU A 331 15.06 13.24 -1.79
N SER A 332 15.61 14.43 -2.06
CA SER A 332 16.36 14.76 -3.28
C SER A 332 17.60 13.90 -3.54
N THR A 333 18.15 13.25 -2.52
CA THR A 333 19.29 12.32 -2.63
C THR A 333 18.90 10.83 -2.51
N MET A 334 17.61 10.50 -2.42
CA MET A 334 17.20 9.09 -2.29
C MET A 334 17.59 8.26 -3.50
N THR A 335 18.20 7.10 -3.22
CA THR A 335 18.52 6.02 -4.17
C THR A 335 17.50 4.89 -4.16
N THR A 336 16.79 4.72 -3.05
CA THR A 336 15.72 3.72 -2.87
C THR A 336 14.49 4.12 -3.70
N PRO A 337 13.90 3.22 -4.50
CA PRO A 337 12.63 3.45 -5.19
C PRO A 337 11.49 3.86 -4.25
N VAL A 338 10.66 4.82 -4.66
CA VAL A 338 9.53 5.31 -3.86
C VAL A 338 8.24 5.31 -4.68
N TYR A 339 7.17 4.82 -4.05
CA TYR A 339 5.78 4.87 -4.50
C TYR A 339 5.00 5.75 -3.50
N LEU A 340 4.16 6.65 -3.99
CA LEU A 340 3.36 7.55 -3.15
C LEU A 340 1.88 7.40 -3.47
N LEU A 341 1.08 7.08 -2.45
CA LEU A 341 -0.38 7.00 -2.52
C LEU A 341 -1.00 7.93 -1.49
N HIS A 342 -2.04 8.66 -1.86
CA HIS A 342 -2.80 9.50 -0.94
C HIS A 342 -4.28 9.47 -1.30
N GLY A 343 -5.17 9.66 -0.33
CA GLY A 343 -6.57 9.92 -0.64
C GLY A 343 -6.83 11.40 -0.88
N GLN A 344 -7.70 11.70 -1.85
CA GLN A 344 -8.06 13.08 -2.19
C GLN A 344 -8.96 13.73 -1.13
N ALA A 345 -9.59 12.92 -0.28
CA ALA A 345 -10.47 13.34 0.80
C ALA A 345 -9.83 13.18 2.19
N ASP A 346 -8.50 13.05 2.26
CA ASP A 346 -7.75 12.95 3.52
C ASP A 346 -7.80 14.27 4.29
N ASN A 347 -8.53 14.29 5.40
CA ASN A 347 -8.63 15.43 6.31
C ASN A 347 -7.81 15.24 7.60
N ILE A 348 -6.92 14.24 7.64
CA ILE A 348 -5.97 14.04 8.74
C ILE A 348 -4.57 14.46 8.27
N ILE A 349 -4.14 14.07 7.07
CA ILE A 349 -2.91 14.58 6.43
C ILE A 349 -3.29 15.08 5.03
N PRO A 350 -3.06 16.35 4.67
CA PRO A 350 -3.51 16.87 3.38
C PRO A 350 -2.73 16.25 2.21
N ALA A 351 -3.41 15.97 1.09
CA ALA A 351 -2.82 15.31 -0.07
C ALA A 351 -1.69 16.12 -0.74
N ALA A 352 -1.64 17.43 -0.45
CA ALA A 352 -0.51 18.31 -0.76
C ALA A 352 0.85 17.75 -0.30
N GLU A 353 0.90 17.01 0.81
CA GLU A 353 2.14 16.41 1.33
C GLU A 353 2.72 15.35 0.41
N THR A 354 1.87 14.48 -0.16
CA THR A 354 2.31 13.55 -1.23
C THR A 354 2.79 14.30 -2.47
N LEU A 355 2.23 15.47 -2.78
CA LEU A 355 2.71 16.29 -3.89
C LEU A 355 4.07 16.93 -3.58
N TRP A 356 4.34 17.35 -2.35
CA TRP A 356 5.66 17.84 -1.91
C TRP A 356 6.73 16.74 -1.99
N MET A 357 6.46 15.56 -1.41
CA MET A 357 7.36 14.39 -1.55
C MET A 357 7.61 14.07 -3.03
N ALA A 358 6.55 14.06 -3.85
CA ALA A 358 6.67 13.81 -5.29
C ALA A 358 7.51 14.87 -6.00
N ASN A 359 7.44 16.15 -5.59
CA ASN A 359 8.19 17.23 -6.19
C ASN A 359 9.69 17.18 -5.86
N GLU A 360 10.07 16.77 -4.64
CA GLU A 360 11.48 16.67 -4.25
C GLU A 360 12.17 15.40 -4.79
N LEU A 361 11.46 14.25 -4.83
CA LEU A 361 12.06 12.98 -5.21
C LEU A 361 12.67 12.99 -6.64
N PRO A 362 13.87 12.41 -6.84
CA PRO A 362 14.43 12.18 -8.16
C PRO A 362 13.48 11.38 -9.07
N SER A 363 13.41 11.74 -10.36
CA SER A 363 12.61 11.00 -11.34
C SER A 363 13.10 9.57 -11.58
N SER A 364 14.32 9.24 -11.18
CA SER A 364 14.87 7.88 -11.20
C SER A 364 14.30 7.00 -10.08
N THR A 365 13.94 7.56 -8.92
CA THR A 365 13.44 6.82 -7.75
C THR A 365 11.94 6.95 -7.56
N ARG A 366 11.32 8.07 -7.90
CA ARG A 366 9.85 8.25 -7.92
C ARG A 366 9.20 7.35 -8.98
N LYS A 367 8.68 6.18 -8.56
CA LYS A 367 8.15 5.14 -9.45
C LYS A 367 6.69 5.36 -9.84
N ALA A 368 5.85 5.74 -8.88
CA ALA A 368 4.46 6.10 -9.11
C ALA A 368 3.99 7.09 -8.04
N VAL A 369 3.04 7.95 -8.41
CA VAL A 369 2.35 8.88 -7.52
C VAL A 369 0.87 8.86 -7.88
N LEU A 370 0.00 8.67 -6.90
CA LEU A 370 -1.45 8.71 -7.07
C LEU A 370 -2.11 9.41 -5.89
N VAL A 371 -2.84 10.50 -6.17
CA VAL A 371 -3.85 11.05 -5.25
C VAL A 371 -5.20 10.52 -5.75
N SER A 372 -5.81 9.61 -4.99
CA SER A 372 -7.00 8.86 -5.42
C SER A 372 -8.29 9.40 -4.78
N PRO A 373 -9.36 9.67 -5.54
CA PRO A 373 -10.66 10.02 -4.96
C PRO A 373 -11.41 8.81 -4.37
N VAL A 374 -10.85 7.59 -4.48
CA VAL A 374 -11.36 6.37 -3.85
C VAL A 374 -11.06 6.35 -2.34
N LEU A 375 -10.03 7.08 -1.88
CA LEU A 375 -9.53 7.02 -0.51
C LEU A 375 -9.73 8.36 0.22
N SER A 376 -9.97 8.28 1.54
CA SER A 376 -9.82 9.41 2.48
C SER A 376 -8.44 9.35 3.15
N HIS A 377 -8.32 9.10 4.45
CA HIS A 377 -7.02 8.90 5.11
C HIS A 377 -6.52 7.46 4.90
N LEU A 378 -7.14 6.51 5.62
CA LEU A 378 -6.91 5.06 5.47
C LEU A 378 -8.19 4.31 5.08
N ASP A 379 -9.32 5.01 4.99
CA ASP A 379 -10.63 4.45 4.63
C ASP A 379 -11.01 4.75 3.18
N ILE A 380 -12.05 4.06 2.70
CA ILE A 380 -12.68 4.34 1.42
C ILE A 380 -13.47 5.65 1.55
N ALA A 381 -13.24 6.61 0.64
CA ALA A 381 -13.96 7.87 0.64
C ALA A 381 -15.46 7.65 0.43
N SER A 382 -16.30 8.41 1.15
CA SER A 382 -17.77 8.32 1.04
C SER A 382 -18.35 8.78 -0.31
N ALA A 383 -17.49 9.28 -1.21
CA ALA A 383 -17.84 9.58 -2.59
C ALA A 383 -18.12 8.29 -3.38
N ARG A 384 -18.81 8.41 -4.52
CA ARG A 384 -18.87 7.32 -5.50
C ARG A 384 -17.75 7.54 -6.52
N PRO A 385 -16.59 6.85 -6.41
CA PRO A 385 -15.55 6.96 -7.41
C PRO A 385 -16.06 6.49 -8.78
N GLY A 386 -15.42 7.00 -9.85
CA GLY A 386 -15.59 6.43 -11.17
C GLY A 386 -14.84 5.10 -11.30
N ILE A 387 -15.31 4.24 -12.20
CA ILE A 387 -14.64 2.97 -12.56
C ILE A 387 -13.16 3.20 -12.95
N TRP A 388 -12.84 4.39 -13.48
CA TRP A 388 -11.46 4.74 -13.83
C TRP A 388 -10.59 5.09 -12.62
N ASP A 389 -11.16 5.67 -11.56
CA ASP A 389 -10.45 5.95 -10.31
C ASP A 389 -10.15 4.64 -9.55
N GLU A 390 -11.12 3.72 -9.54
CA GLU A 390 -10.94 2.35 -9.05
C GLU A 390 -9.83 1.63 -9.83
N TRP A 391 -9.86 1.72 -11.16
CA TRP A 391 -8.82 1.11 -12.01
C TRP A 391 -7.44 1.72 -11.76
N GLN A 392 -7.33 3.05 -11.55
CA GLN A 392 -6.05 3.69 -11.22
C GLN A 392 -5.49 3.18 -9.88
N LEU A 393 -6.35 2.98 -8.87
CA LEU A 393 -5.93 2.41 -7.59
C LEU A 393 -5.48 0.94 -7.73
N VAL A 394 -6.24 0.12 -8.44
CA VAL A 394 -5.87 -1.28 -8.78
C VAL A 394 -4.53 -1.32 -9.51
N HIS A 395 -4.35 -0.47 -10.52
CA HIS A 395 -3.13 -0.39 -11.32
C HIS A 395 -1.93 0.05 -10.47
N PHE A 396 -2.09 1.05 -9.61
CA PHE A 396 -1.05 1.49 -8.70
C PHE A 396 -0.61 0.37 -7.75
N LEU A 397 -1.55 -0.33 -7.12
CA LEU A 397 -1.22 -1.45 -6.24
C LEU A 397 -0.58 -2.62 -7.01
N ALA A 398 -1.01 -2.87 -8.24
CA ALA A 398 -0.38 -3.88 -9.11
C ALA A 398 1.08 -3.52 -9.44
N LEU A 399 1.42 -2.24 -9.65
CA LEU A 399 2.82 -1.81 -9.84
C LEU A 399 3.68 -2.09 -8.58
N VAL A 400 3.11 -1.94 -7.38
CA VAL A 400 3.78 -2.20 -6.11
C VAL A 400 3.96 -3.70 -5.87
N ILE A 401 2.92 -4.51 -6.07
CA ILE A 401 3.00 -5.98 -5.96
C ILE A 401 4.03 -6.53 -6.96
N HIS A 402 4.00 -6.05 -8.22
CA HIS A 402 4.98 -6.44 -9.22
C HIS A 402 6.43 -6.01 -8.85
N ALA A 403 6.60 -4.85 -8.21
CA ALA A 403 7.89 -4.42 -7.66
C ALA A 403 8.33 -5.26 -6.45
N ALA A 404 7.40 -5.82 -5.67
CA ALA A 404 7.71 -6.81 -4.64
C ALA A 404 8.17 -8.14 -5.27
N GLU A 405 7.52 -8.59 -6.35
CA GLU A 405 7.80 -9.88 -7.01
C GLU A 405 9.06 -9.93 -7.89
N THR A 406 9.42 -8.83 -8.55
CA THR A 406 10.59 -8.77 -9.45
C THR A 406 11.91 -8.89 -8.68
N LYS A 407 12.90 -9.62 -9.20
CA LYS A 407 14.21 -9.80 -8.50
C LYS A 407 15.16 -8.63 -8.71
#